data_AF-A0A6V8D5F0-F1
#
_entry.id   AF-A0A6V8D5F0-F1
#
_cell.length_a   1.000
_cell.length_b   1.000
_cell.length_c   1.000
_cell.angle_alpha   90.00
_cell.angle_beta   90.00
_cell.angle_gamma   90.00
#
_symmetry.space_group_name_H-M   'P 1'
#
loop_
_entity.id
_entity.type
_entity.pdbx_description
1 polymer ?
#
loop_
_entity_poly.entity_id
_entity_poly.type
_entity_poly.pdbx_seq_one_letter_code
_entity_poly.pdbx_strand_id
1 'polypeptide(L)'
;DTDLDSFGDNPLGTDGDQCPEVPGVANGEGGDGCPAAITDADGDGVDDSMDDCPQTPAGVLVGQNGCEVTEPTDNNTTGGNGNETTDGEGNTTLPVDETDGDGDGTSDEPDLNSDASNTQSDSELFGMPPMLIYAAAGLVVIALLSMLLLRGRSSGPTSAFAQQEKAYGAAAMPAVDPTITAEQLAYEQQLVASGYPADYARAYADQHFRPWLQN
;
A
#
# COMPACT_ATOMS: atom_id res chain seq x y z
N ASP A 1 -3.80 10.87 15.56
CA ASP A 1 -3.62 10.20 14.27
C ASP A 1 -4.79 10.63 13.40
N THR A 2 -4.62 11.80 12.78
CA THR A 2 -5.63 12.54 12.01
C THR A 2 -5.61 12.08 10.55
N ASP A 3 -4.44 11.73 10.04
CA ASP A 3 -4.15 11.25 8.69
C ASP A 3 -4.01 9.72 8.59
N LEU A 4 -4.10 9.01 9.71
CA LEU A 4 -4.20 7.55 9.82
C LEU A 4 -2.93 6.81 9.39
N ASP A 5 -1.77 7.41 9.61
CA ASP A 5 -0.46 6.88 9.23
C ASP A 5 0.23 6.09 10.37
N SER A 6 -0.47 5.93 11.49
CA SER A 6 0.01 5.30 12.74
C SER A 6 0.98 6.14 13.57
N PHE A 7 1.21 7.40 13.20
CA PHE A 7 1.85 8.41 14.04
C PHE A 7 0.78 9.27 14.73
N GLY A 8 1.08 9.71 15.95
CA GLY A 8 0.15 10.50 16.76
C GLY A 8 0.35 11.99 16.54
N ASP A 9 -0.73 12.74 16.25
CA ASP A 9 -0.77 14.22 16.07
C ASP A 9 -0.02 15.09 17.10
N ASN A 10 0.39 14.51 18.23
CA ASN A 10 1.25 15.19 19.19
C ASN A 10 2.73 14.91 18.87
N PRO A 11 3.49 15.88 18.34
CA PRO A 11 4.89 15.70 17.96
C PRO A 11 5.84 15.43 19.14
N LEU A 12 5.39 15.63 20.38
CA LEU A 12 6.16 15.31 21.60
C LEU A 12 5.71 14.02 22.28
N GLY A 13 4.76 13.29 21.68
CA GLY A 13 4.28 12.00 22.15
C GLY A 13 5.25 10.85 21.83
N THR A 14 4.96 9.67 22.37
CA THR A 14 5.48 8.42 21.80
C THR A 14 4.89 8.24 20.40
N ASP A 15 5.75 8.00 19.41
CA ASP A 15 5.41 7.95 17.98
C ASP A 15 4.72 9.24 17.51
N GLY A 16 5.30 10.38 17.90
CA GLY A 16 4.75 11.70 17.56
C GLY A 16 4.92 12.04 16.08
N ASP A 17 3.90 12.70 15.54
CA ASP A 17 3.80 13.13 14.16
C ASP A 17 4.14 14.62 14.02
N GLN A 18 5.13 14.92 13.18
CA GLN A 18 5.57 16.28 12.85
C GLN A 18 4.80 16.89 11.68
N CYS A 19 4.02 16.08 10.97
CA CYS A 19 3.14 16.44 9.86
C CYS A 19 1.69 15.90 10.04
N PRO A 20 0.92 16.33 11.07
CA PRO A 20 -0.36 15.72 11.50
C PRO A 20 -1.52 15.66 10.50
N GLU A 21 -1.36 16.20 9.30
CA GLU A 21 -2.39 16.25 8.26
C GLU A 21 -1.97 15.48 6.99
N VAL A 22 -0.76 14.91 6.96
CA VAL A 22 -0.15 14.34 5.77
C VAL A 22 0.49 12.99 6.11
N PRO A 23 -0.04 11.87 5.57
CA PRO A 23 0.46 10.55 5.92
C PRO A 23 1.96 10.40 5.68
N GLY A 24 2.68 9.87 6.68
CA GLY A 24 4.11 9.75 6.67
C GLY A 24 4.67 8.39 7.05
N VAL A 25 5.98 8.41 7.30
CA VAL A 25 6.78 7.23 7.69
C VAL A 25 7.73 7.59 8.82
N ALA A 26 8.35 6.57 9.43
CA ALA A 26 9.42 6.80 10.40
C ALA A 26 10.62 7.44 9.71
N ASN A 27 11.10 8.57 10.24
CA ASN A 27 12.18 9.39 9.65
C ASN A 27 11.85 9.96 8.25
N GLY A 28 10.64 10.45 8.03
CA GLY A 28 10.30 11.22 6.84
C GLY A 28 11.07 12.54 6.70
N GLU A 29 10.91 13.21 5.56
CA GLU A 29 11.45 14.56 5.36
C GLU A 29 10.64 15.58 6.18
N GLY A 30 11.31 16.23 7.13
CA GLY A 30 10.63 16.98 8.20
C GLY A 30 10.54 16.21 9.52
N GLY A 31 10.74 14.89 9.46
CA GLY A 31 10.99 13.90 10.52
C GLY A 31 9.84 12.90 10.72
N ASP A 32 9.61 12.41 11.94
CA ASP A 32 8.68 11.30 12.20
C ASP A 32 7.22 11.70 11.90
N GLY A 33 6.48 10.84 11.18
CA GLY A 33 5.12 11.12 10.71
C GLY A 33 5.05 12.03 9.48
N CYS A 34 6.19 12.46 8.93
CA CYS A 34 6.21 13.20 7.68
C CYS A 34 6.41 12.29 6.45
N PRO A 35 6.08 12.78 5.24
CA PRO A 35 6.30 12.06 3.98
C PRO A 35 7.73 11.55 3.85
N ALA A 36 7.92 10.41 3.20
CA ALA A 36 9.27 9.92 2.91
C ALA A 36 10.05 10.98 2.12
N ALA A 37 11.36 11.10 2.39
CA ALA A 37 12.22 11.95 1.57
C ALA A 37 12.23 11.42 0.13
N ILE A 38 11.51 12.12 -0.74
CA ILE A 38 11.47 11.82 -2.17
C ILE A 38 12.63 12.58 -2.79
N THR A 39 13.51 11.87 -3.49
CA THR A 39 14.69 12.51 -4.09
C THR A 39 14.35 12.81 -5.54
N ASP A 40 14.35 14.08 -5.91
CA ASP A 40 14.13 14.55 -7.27
C ASP A 40 15.36 15.41 -7.63
N ALA A 41 16.30 14.81 -8.35
CA ALA A 41 17.64 15.37 -8.56
C ALA A 41 17.66 16.55 -9.55
N ASP A 42 16.76 16.57 -10.53
CA ASP A 42 16.66 17.64 -11.53
C ASP A 42 15.46 18.58 -11.30
N GLY A 43 14.57 18.24 -10.37
CA GLY A 43 13.49 19.09 -9.89
C GLY A 43 12.32 19.17 -10.85
N ASP A 44 12.11 18.14 -11.68
CA ASP A 44 11.05 18.10 -12.68
C ASP A 44 9.69 17.62 -12.12
N GLY A 45 9.67 17.15 -10.87
CA GLY A 45 8.48 16.68 -10.17
C GLY A 45 8.28 15.17 -10.21
N VAL A 46 9.23 14.40 -10.76
CA VAL A 46 9.27 12.94 -10.74
C VAL A 46 10.37 12.46 -9.80
N ASP A 47 10.08 11.47 -8.96
CA ASP A 47 11.08 10.89 -8.07
C ASP A 47 12.15 10.15 -8.87
N ASP A 48 13.42 10.27 -8.46
CA ASP A 48 14.59 9.63 -9.08
C ASP A 48 14.41 8.12 -9.29
N SER A 49 13.59 7.46 -8.46
CA SER A 49 13.32 6.03 -8.60
C SER A 49 12.37 5.66 -9.74
N MET A 50 11.58 6.64 -10.20
CA MET A 50 10.58 6.54 -11.26
C MET A 50 10.91 7.39 -12.50
N ASP A 51 11.98 8.18 -12.42
CA ASP A 51 12.47 9.04 -13.48
C ASP A 51 13.39 8.29 -14.46
N ASP A 52 12.95 8.18 -15.71
CA ASP A 52 13.72 7.59 -16.82
C ASP A 52 14.72 8.59 -17.42
N CYS A 53 14.56 9.89 -17.12
CA CYS A 53 15.26 11.02 -17.70
C CYS A 53 15.89 11.92 -16.60
N PRO A 54 16.98 11.49 -15.92
CA PRO A 54 17.56 12.12 -14.72
C PRO A 54 18.21 13.51 -14.91
N GLN A 55 18.02 14.14 -16.08
CA GLN A 55 18.56 15.46 -16.42
C GLN A 55 17.57 16.25 -17.28
N THR A 56 16.30 16.26 -16.90
CA THR A 56 15.27 17.01 -17.59
C THR A 56 15.47 18.52 -17.40
N PRO A 57 15.50 19.32 -18.49
CA PRO A 57 15.69 20.76 -18.37
C PRO A 57 14.56 21.45 -17.59
N ALA A 58 14.93 22.32 -16.65
CA ALA A 58 13.94 23.08 -15.89
C ALA A 58 13.00 23.91 -16.79
N GLY A 59 11.69 23.76 -16.57
CA GLY A 59 10.64 24.53 -17.26
C GLY A 59 10.07 23.89 -18.52
N VAL A 60 10.46 22.65 -18.85
CA VAL A 60 9.78 21.84 -19.88
C VAL A 60 8.61 21.06 -19.26
N LEU A 61 7.64 20.68 -20.08
CA LEU A 61 6.57 19.77 -19.65
C LEU A 61 7.12 18.35 -19.59
N VAL A 62 7.02 17.71 -18.44
CA VAL A 62 7.44 16.33 -18.22
C VAL A 62 6.25 15.38 -18.10
N GLY A 63 6.43 14.17 -18.61
CA GLY A 63 5.47 13.07 -18.47
C GLY A 63 5.60 12.37 -17.13
N GLN A 64 4.84 11.28 -16.96
CA GLN A 64 4.89 10.46 -15.73
C GLN A 64 6.24 9.75 -15.51
N ASN A 65 7.09 9.72 -16.53
CA ASN A 65 8.40 9.09 -16.50
C ASN A 65 9.55 10.10 -16.37
N GLY A 66 9.25 11.37 -16.07
CA GLY A 66 10.24 12.46 -15.97
C GLY A 66 10.77 12.95 -17.33
N CYS A 67 10.42 12.29 -18.44
CA CYS A 67 10.91 12.72 -19.74
C CYS A 67 10.08 13.85 -20.34
N GLU A 68 10.74 14.75 -21.08
CA GLU A 68 10.12 15.85 -21.81
C GLU A 68 9.04 15.35 -22.79
N VAL A 69 7.83 15.89 -22.65
CA VAL A 69 6.75 15.71 -23.61
C VAL A 69 6.95 16.74 -24.71
N THR A 70 7.51 16.30 -25.85
CA THR A 70 7.45 17.12 -27.05
C THR A 70 5.99 17.17 -27.49
N GLU A 71 5.34 18.33 -27.29
CA GLU A 71 4.12 18.63 -28.04
C GLU A 71 4.40 18.29 -29.51
N PRO A 72 3.51 17.55 -30.19
CA PRO A 72 3.67 17.35 -31.62
C PRO A 72 3.59 18.73 -32.25
N THR A 73 4.74 19.35 -32.50
CA THR A 73 4.81 20.54 -33.33
C THR A 73 4.22 20.08 -34.64
N ASP A 74 3.04 20.59 -34.94
CA ASP A 74 2.48 20.69 -36.25
C ASP A 74 3.59 21.24 -37.15
N ASN A 75 4.35 20.34 -37.75
CA ASN A 75 5.39 20.65 -38.70
C ASN A 75 4.76 21.05 -40.05
N ASN A 76 3.72 21.88 -40.01
CA ASN A 76 3.35 22.69 -41.16
C ASN A 76 4.06 24.05 -41.08
N THR A 77 5.37 24.03 -40.89
CA THR A 77 6.23 25.08 -41.42
C THR A 77 6.60 24.69 -42.85
N THR A 78 5.62 24.72 -43.77
CA THR A 78 5.94 24.80 -45.20
C THR A 78 6.17 26.27 -45.56
N GLY A 79 7.24 26.82 -44.99
CA GLY A 79 7.78 28.14 -45.26
C GLY A 79 9.27 28.03 -45.53
N GLY A 80 9.65 27.30 -46.58
CA GLY A 80 11.06 27.13 -46.91
C GLY A 80 11.29 26.38 -48.22
N ASN A 81 11.71 27.13 -49.24
CA ASN A 81 12.19 26.64 -50.53
C ASN A 81 13.24 25.54 -50.37
N GLY A 82 12.92 24.32 -50.82
CA GLY A 82 13.84 23.19 -50.89
C GLY A 82 13.47 22.29 -52.06
N ASN A 83 14.15 22.49 -53.18
CA ASN A 83 14.22 21.52 -54.27
C ASN A 83 15.03 20.31 -53.79
N GLU A 84 14.36 19.23 -53.38
CA GLU A 84 14.98 17.89 -53.33
C GLU A 84 14.08 16.86 -54.03
N THR A 85 14.49 16.64 -55.28
CA THR A 85 14.56 15.39 -56.03
C THR A 85 13.78 14.18 -55.57
N THR A 86 13.07 13.66 -56.57
CA THR A 86 12.45 12.34 -56.71
C THR A 86 13.43 11.17 -56.61
N ASP A 87 13.08 10.19 -55.78
CA ASP A 87 13.47 8.79 -55.94
C ASP A 87 12.47 7.90 -55.20
N GLY A 88 11.79 7.04 -55.96
CA GLY A 88 10.70 6.21 -55.46
C GLY A 88 11.18 4.95 -54.76
N GLU A 89 10.31 4.43 -53.89
CA GLU A 89 9.82 3.04 -53.82
C GLU A 89 9.31 2.75 -52.39
N GLY A 90 7.99 2.70 -52.20
CA GLY A 90 7.41 2.26 -50.92
C GLY A 90 6.00 2.75 -50.63
N ASN A 91 5.03 2.34 -51.45
CA ASN A 91 3.61 2.51 -51.24
C ASN A 91 3.13 1.95 -49.87
N THR A 92 2.65 2.83 -48.98
CA THR A 92 1.48 2.57 -48.13
C THR A 92 0.47 3.69 -48.34
N THR A 93 -0.27 3.58 -49.45
CA THR A 93 -1.53 4.26 -49.63
C THR A 93 -2.48 3.67 -48.58
N LEU A 94 -2.55 4.32 -47.42
CA LEU A 94 -3.68 4.12 -46.52
C LEU A 94 -4.93 4.59 -47.27
N PRO A 95 -6.07 3.88 -47.13
CA PRO A 95 -7.25 4.19 -47.92
C PRO A 95 -7.68 5.61 -47.56
N VAL A 96 -7.69 6.49 -48.57
CA VAL A 96 -8.50 7.70 -48.51
C VAL A 96 -9.94 7.22 -48.36
N ASP A 97 -10.47 7.31 -47.15
CA ASP A 97 -11.89 7.13 -46.91
C ASP A 97 -12.57 8.30 -47.64
N GLU A 98 -13.39 8.01 -48.65
CA GLU A 98 -13.95 9.03 -49.55
C GLU A 98 -15.09 9.86 -48.91
N THR A 99 -15.06 10.03 -47.59
CA THR A 99 -16.09 10.73 -46.79
C THR A 99 -15.51 11.70 -45.77
N ASP A 100 -14.34 12.28 -46.03
CA ASP A 100 -13.85 13.47 -45.30
C ASP A 100 -14.06 14.71 -46.19
N GLY A 101 -15.14 15.44 -45.90
CA GLY A 101 -15.62 16.56 -46.72
C GLY A 101 -14.88 17.88 -46.48
N ASP A 102 -14.15 18.02 -45.38
CA ASP A 102 -13.45 19.26 -45.02
C ASP A 102 -11.95 19.10 -44.73
N GLY A 103 -11.43 17.87 -44.74
CA GLY A 103 -10.01 17.54 -44.81
C GLY A 103 -9.28 17.73 -43.49
N ASP A 104 -9.98 17.61 -42.36
CA ASP A 104 -9.40 17.77 -41.02
C ASP A 104 -8.83 16.46 -40.43
N GLY A 105 -8.98 15.34 -41.15
CA GLY A 105 -8.45 14.04 -40.75
C GLY A 105 -9.31 13.30 -39.73
N THR A 106 -10.55 13.73 -39.51
CA THR A 106 -11.58 13.00 -38.77
C THR A 106 -12.74 12.61 -39.70
N SER A 107 -13.39 11.46 -39.45
CA SER A 107 -14.47 10.98 -40.31
C SER A 107 -15.80 11.69 -39.99
N ASP A 108 -16.51 12.18 -41.02
CA ASP A 108 -17.79 12.91 -40.92
C ASP A 108 -19.03 12.07 -40.54
N GLU A 109 -18.89 10.83 -40.06
CA GLU A 109 -20.02 10.01 -39.62
C GLU A 109 -20.38 10.30 -38.14
N PRO A 110 -21.66 10.54 -37.81
CA PRO A 110 -22.13 10.48 -36.44
C PRO A 110 -22.32 9.00 -36.08
N ASP A 111 -21.43 8.46 -35.25
CA ASP A 111 -21.62 7.14 -34.65
C ASP A 111 -22.88 7.13 -33.77
N LEU A 112 -24.02 6.76 -34.36
CA LEU A 112 -25.13 6.13 -33.65
C LEU A 112 -24.71 4.71 -33.29
N ASN A 113 -23.74 4.59 -32.38
CA ASN A 113 -23.62 3.37 -31.62
C ASN A 113 -24.80 3.36 -30.64
N SER A 114 -25.87 2.69 -31.08
CA SER A 114 -26.79 2.02 -30.18
C SER A 114 -26.02 0.94 -29.41
N ASP A 115 -25.12 1.36 -28.52
CA ASP A 115 -25.02 0.67 -27.25
C ASP A 115 -26.38 0.86 -26.62
N ALA A 116 -27.23 -0.12 -26.82
CA ALA A 116 -28.27 -0.42 -25.87
C ALA A 116 -27.55 -0.54 -24.52
N SER A 117 -27.48 0.58 -23.82
CA SER A 117 -27.42 0.61 -22.38
C SER A 117 -28.63 -0.19 -21.94
N ASN A 118 -28.46 -1.51 -21.82
CA ASN A 118 -29.17 -2.27 -20.82
C ASN A 118 -28.64 -1.77 -19.48
N THR A 119 -29.00 -0.53 -19.14
CA THR A 119 -29.14 -0.10 -17.77
C THR A 119 -30.41 -0.78 -17.28
N GLN A 120 -30.35 -2.09 -17.20
CA GLN A 120 -31.26 -2.84 -16.37
C GLN A 120 -30.78 -2.55 -14.97
N SER A 121 -31.56 -1.75 -14.25
CA SER A 121 -31.37 -1.45 -12.84
C SER A 121 -31.47 -2.72 -12.02
N ASP A 122 -30.44 -3.56 -12.05
CA ASP A 122 -30.28 -4.65 -11.11
C ASP A 122 -29.63 -4.03 -9.88
N SER A 123 -30.40 -3.98 -8.80
CA SER A 123 -29.95 -3.45 -7.52
C SER A 123 -28.90 -4.39 -6.92
N GLU A 124 -27.66 -4.29 -7.37
CA GLU A 124 -26.53 -5.10 -6.87
C GLU A 124 -25.89 -4.42 -5.66
N LEU A 125 -26.24 -4.91 -4.47
CA LEU A 125 -25.68 -4.50 -3.18
C LEU A 125 -24.21 -4.98 -3.04
N PHE A 126 -23.24 -4.22 -3.55
CA PHE A 126 -21.77 -4.47 -3.53
C PHE A 126 -21.15 -5.17 -4.76
N GLY A 127 -21.74 -5.03 -5.97
CA GLY A 127 -21.03 -5.39 -7.23
C GLY A 127 -20.54 -6.84 -7.33
N MET A 128 -21.12 -7.76 -6.55
CA MET A 128 -20.85 -9.19 -6.62
C MET A 128 -22.09 -9.90 -7.17
N PRO A 129 -21.92 -10.94 -8.01
CA PRO A 129 -23.04 -11.70 -8.54
C PRO A 129 -23.90 -12.24 -7.40
N PRO A 130 -25.24 -12.22 -7.51
CA PRO A 130 -26.16 -12.54 -6.42
C PRO A 130 -25.94 -13.95 -5.84
N MET A 131 -25.37 -14.88 -6.61
CA MET A 131 -24.98 -16.21 -6.15
C MET A 131 -23.93 -16.17 -5.03
N LEU A 132 -22.99 -15.23 -5.06
CA LEU A 132 -21.98 -15.05 -3.99
C LEU A 132 -22.61 -14.47 -2.73
N ILE A 133 -23.57 -13.56 -2.87
CA ILE A 133 -24.29 -12.98 -1.74
C ILE A 133 -25.11 -14.06 -1.02
N TYR A 134 -25.83 -14.91 -1.76
CA TYR A 134 -26.56 -16.04 -1.17
C TYR A 134 -25.63 -17.09 -0.56
N ALA A 135 -24.46 -17.33 -1.16
CA ALA A 135 -23.46 -18.24 -0.59
C ALA A 135 -22.89 -17.70 0.74
N ALA A 136 -22.51 -16.42 0.80
CA ALA A 136 -22.00 -15.78 2.00
C ALA A 136 -23.07 -15.70 3.10
N ALA A 137 -24.29 -15.28 2.77
CA ALA A 137 -25.41 -15.27 3.70
C ALA A 137 -25.77 -16.68 4.21
N GLY A 138 -25.72 -17.69 3.33
CA GLY A 138 -25.91 -19.09 3.69
C GLY A 138 -24.87 -19.58 4.70
N LEU A 139 -23.58 -19.28 4.50
CA LEU A 139 -22.51 -19.64 5.44
C LEU A 139 -22.71 -18.97 6.81
N VAL A 140 -23.10 -17.70 6.84
CA VAL A 140 -23.37 -16.99 8.09
C VAL A 140 -24.58 -17.60 8.83
N VAL A 141 -25.67 -17.91 8.13
CA VAL A 141 -26.86 -18.54 8.74
C VAL A 141 -26.53 -19.94 9.26
N ILE A 142 -25.75 -20.73 8.51
CA ILE A 142 -25.30 -22.06 8.95
C ILE A 142 -24.39 -21.95 10.19
N ALA A 143 -23.48 -20.98 10.23
CA ALA A 143 -22.62 -20.72 11.39
C ALA A 143 -23.44 -20.30 12.62
N LEU A 144 -24.46 -19.43 12.45
CA LEU A 144 -25.34 -19.02 13.53
C LEU A 144 -26.22 -20.16 14.03
N LEU A 145 -26.80 -20.98 13.13
CA LEU A 145 -27.58 -22.16 13.50
C LEU A 145 -26.73 -23.23 14.19
N SER A 146 -25.51 -23.48 13.71
CA SER A 146 -24.58 -24.41 14.36
C SER A 146 -24.18 -23.90 15.74
N MET A 147 -23.90 -22.60 15.92
CA MET A 147 -23.64 -22.00 17.22
C MET A 147 -24.85 -22.09 18.17
N LEU A 148 -26.07 -21.94 17.65
CA LEU A 148 -27.32 -22.08 18.40
C LEU A 148 -27.55 -23.54 18.85
N LEU A 149 -27.24 -24.50 17.99
CA LEU A 149 -27.33 -25.93 18.26
C LEU A 149 -26.24 -26.41 19.23
N LEU A 150 -25.02 -25.86 19.14
CA LEU A 150 -23.92 -26.10 20.08
C LEU A 150 -24.21 -25.51 21.47
N ARG A 151 -24.89 -24.36 21.54
CA ARG A 151 -25.41 -23.79 22.81
C ARG A 151 -26.50 -24.66 23.45
N GLY A 152 -27.16 -25.53 22.70
CA GLY A 152 -28.17 -26.47 23.21
C GLY A 152 -27.60 -27.72 23.90
N ARG A 153 -26.29 -27.97 23.83
CA ARG A 153 -25.67 -29.17 24.43
C ARG A 153 -24.34 -28.86 25.13
N SER A 154 -24.38 -27.96 26.11
CA SER A 154 -23.26 -27.72 27.00
C SER A 154 -23.73 -27.57 28.45
N SER A 155 -24.21 -28.67 29.02
CA SER A 155 -24.16 -28.90 30.47
C SER A 155 -22.89 -29.69 30.76
N GLY A 156 -21.83 -29.01 31.21
CA GLY A 156 -20.59 -29.65 31.64
C GLY A 156 -19.55 -28.61 32.07
N PRO A 157 -19.13 -28.57 33.35
CA PRO A 157 -18.21 -27.55 33.82
C PRO A 157 -16.78 -27.84 33.33
N THR A 158 -16.16 -26.80 32.80
CA THR A 158 -14.74 -26.44 32.88
C THR A 158 -13.75 -27.56 33.24
N SER A 159 -13.02 -28.07 32.24
CA SER A 159 -11.73 -28.75 32.46
C SER A 159 -10.63 -28.35 31.46
N ALA A 160 -10.91 -27.41 30.56
CA ALA A 160 -9.91 -26.88 29.62
C ALA A 160 -8.82 -26.04 30.29
N PHE A 161 -9.09 -25.47 31.48
CA PHE A 161 -8.10 -24.71 32.26
C PHE A 161 -7.19 -25.59 33.15
N ALA A 162 -7.50 -26.88 33.33
CA ALA A 162 -6.72 -27.75 34.23
C ALA A 162 -5.61 -28.54 33.53
N GLN A 163 -5.59 -28.58 32.18
CA GLN A 163 -4.59 -29.33 31.42
C GLN A 163 -3.43 -28.46 30.94
N GLN A 164 -3.58 -27.13 30.89
CA GLN A 164 -2.52 -26.23 30.48
C GLN A 164 -1.44 -26.06 31.56
N GLU A 165 -1.78 -26.29 32.84
CA GLU A 165 -0.83 -26.19 33.96
C GLU A 165 0.18 -27.36 33.99
N LYS A 166 -0.14 -28.53 33.38
CA LYS A 166 0.78 -29.68 33.33
C LYS A 166 1.74 -29.67 32.14
N ALA A 167 1.49 -28.87 31.10
CA ALA A 167 2.40 -28.76 29.96
C ALA A 167 3.58 -27.80 30.22
N TYR A 168 3.41 -26.82 31.12
CA TYR A 168 4.47 -25.86 31.48
C TYR A 168 5.44 -26.36 32.57
N GLY A 169 5.12 -27.49 33.22
CA GLY A 169 5.97 -28.08 34.27
C GLY A 169 7.08 -29.01 33.76
N ALA A 170 7.18 -29.25 32.45
CA ALA A 170 8.11 -30.23 31.86
C ALA A 170 9.16 -29.63 30.91
N ALA A 171 9.10 -28.32 30.63
CA ALA A 171 10.24 -27.64 30.03
C ALA A 171 11.26 -27.40 31.15
N ALA A 172 12.43 -28.02 31.03
CA ALA A 172 13.57 -27.79 31.90
C ALA A 172 13.85 -26.28 31.96
N MET A 173 13.33 -25.61 32.99
CA MET A 173 13.63 -24.22 33.24
C MET A 173 15.13 -24.15 33.54
N PRO A 174 15.92 -23.33 32.83
CA PRO A 174 17.29 -23.10 33.23
C PRO A 174 17.27 -22.59 34.68
N ALA A 175 18.22 -23.08 35.49
CA ALA A 175 18.30 -22.78 36.92
C ALA A 175 18.04 -21.29 37.17
N VAL A 176 16.95 -20.99 37.89
CA VAL A 176 16.57 -19.64 38.28
C VAL A 176 17.69 -19.11 39.18
N ASP A 177 18.45 -18.14 38.67
CA ASP A 177 19.44 -17.40 39.45
C ASP A 177 18.70 -16.73 40.62
N PRO A 178 19.02 -17.04 41.89
CA PRO A 178 18.31 -16.53 43.06
C PRO A 178 18.42 -15.00 43.24
N THR A 179 19.18 -14.33 42.38
CA THR A 179 19.31 -12.87 42.36
C THR A 179 18.36 -12.17 41.38
N ILE A 180 17.60 -12.92 40.57
CA ILE A 180 16.61 -12.35 39.64
C ILE A 180 15.33 -12.03 40.41
N THR A 181 14.93 -10.76 40.39
CA THR A 181 13.67 -10.31 40.99
C THR A 181 12.47 -10.69 40.10
N ALA A 182 11.28 -10.83 40.70
CA ALA A 182 10.07 -11.10 39.93
C ALA A 182 9.77 -9.97 38.91
N GLU A 183 10.15 -8.73 39.23
CA GLU A 183 10.03 -7.57 38.34
C GLU A 183 11.00 -7.67 37.14
N GLN A 184 12.23 -8.12 37.37
CA GLN A 184 13.20 -8.35 36.29
C GLN A 184 12.69 -9.40 35.30
N LEU A 185 12.11 -10.50 35.81
CA LEU A 185 11.54 -11.56 34.96
C LEU A 185 10.32 -11.06 34.18
N ALA A 186 9.45 -10.27 34.82
CA ALA A 186 8.28 -9.69 34.14
C ALA A 186 8.71 -8.75 32.99
N TYR A 187 9.78 -8.00 33.20
CA TYR A 187 10.33 -7.11 32.18
C TYR A 187 10.97 -7.88 31.01
N GLU A 188 11.69 -8.97 31.29
CA GLU A 188 12.19 -9.88 30.24
C GLU A 188 11.05 -10.49 29.42
N GLN A 189 9.99 -10.97 30.08
CA GLN A 189 8.81 -11.52 29.41
C GLN A 189 8.08 -10.48 28.55
N GLN A 190 8.04 -9.22 29.00
CA GLN A 190 7.47 -8.11 28.23
C GLN A 190 8.28 -7.87 26.94
N LEU A 191 9.62 -7.88 27.02
CA LEU A 191 10.49 -7.72 25.86
C LEU A 191 10.36 -8.89 24.87
N VAL A 192 10.27 -10.12 25.37
CA VAL A 192 10.02 -11.28 24.51
C VAL A 192 8.64 -11.19 23.86
N ALA A 193 7.62 -10.73 24.59
CA ALA A 193 6.27 -10.54 24.06
C ALA A 193 6.19 -9.42 23.00
N SER A 194 7.07 -8.42 23.07
CA SER A 194 7.19 -7.38 22.04
C SER A 194 8.09 -7.78 20.86
N GLY A 195 8.53 -9.04 20.81
CA GLY A 195 9.24 -9.61 19.65
C GLY A 195 10.77 -9.60 19.75
N TYR A 196 11.34 -9.20 20.89
CA TYR A 196 12.78 -9.31 21.09
C TYR A 196 13.19 -10.77 21.34
N PRO A 197 14.35 -11.20 20.82
CA PRO A 197 14.86 -12.53 21.11
C PRO A 197 15.26 -12.63 22.60
N ALA A 198 15.10 -13.81 23.18
CA ALA A 198 15.18 -14.01 24.64
C ALA A 198 16.56 -13.69 25.23
N ASP A 199 17.63 -13.90 24.47
CA ASP A 199 19.00 -13.53 24.85
C ASP A 199 19.17 -12.00 24.93
N TYR A 200 18.59 -11.26 23.99
CA TYR A 200 18.59 -9.79 24.02
C TYR A 200 17.74 -9.26 25.17
N ALA A 201 16.52 -9.80 25.36
CA ALA A 201 15.62 -9.43 26.44
C ALA A 201 16.28 -9.60 27.82
N ARG A 202 16.99 -10.73 28.00
CA ARG A 202 17.74 -11.02 29.22
C ARG A 202 18.91 -10.06 29.43
N ALA A 203 19.72 -9.84 28.40
CA ALA A 203 20.84 -8.89 28.48
C ALA A 203 20.36 -7.49 28.83
N TYR A 204 19.25 -7.05 28.23
CA TYR A 204 18.64 -5.74 28.47
C TYR A 204 18.06 -5.63 29.89
N ALA A 205 17.35 -6.65 30.37
CA ALA A 205 16.86 -6.73 31.74
C ALA A 205 18.01 -6.73 32.77
N ASP A 206 19.11 -7.44 32.50
CA ASP A 206 20.30 -7.42 33.36
C ASP A 206 20.93 -6.01 33.42
N GLN A 207 20.96 -5.23 32.33
CA GLN A 207 21.47 -3.84 32.40
C GLN A 207 20.57 -2.94 33.27
N HIS A 208 19.26 -3.13 33.18
CA HIS A 208 18.27 -2.31 33.88
C HIS A 208 18.24 -2.60 35.38
N PHE A 209 18.26 -3.89 35.75
CA PHE A 209 18.06 -4.31 37.14
C PHE A 209 19.37 -4.70 37.87
N ARG A 210 20.43 -5.02 37.12
CA ARG A 210 21.72 -5.51 37.65
C ARG A 210 22.92 -4.82 36.99
N PRO A 211 23.01 -3.47 36.99
CA PRO A 211 24.08 -2.75 36.30
C PRO A 211 25.49 -3.08 36.79
N TRP A 212 25.63 -3.62 38.01
CA TRP A 212 26.92 -4.05 38.57
C TRP A 212 27.46 -5.36 37.97
N LEU A 213 26.68 -6.10 37.16
CA LEU A 213 27.15 -7.31 36.48
C LEU A 213 28.16 -7.04 35.35
N GLN A 214 28.20 -5.81 34.82
CA GLN A 214 29.02 -5.46 33.66
C GLN A 214 30.44 -5.00 34.01
N ASN A 215 30.87 -5.17 35.27
CA ASN A 215 32.15 -4.68 35.80
C ASN A 215 33.11 -5.82 36.15
#